data_AF-A0A915EP79-F1
#
_entry.id   AF-A0A915EP79-F1
#
_cell.length_a   1.000
_cell.length_b   1.000
_cell.length_c   1.000
_cell.angle_alpha   90.00
_cell.angle_beta   90.00
_cell.angle_gamma   90.00
#
_symmetry.space_group_name_H-M   'P 1'
#
loop_
_entity.id
_entity.type
_entity.pdbx_description
1 polymer ?
#
loop_
_entity_poly.entity_id
_entity_poly.type
_entity_poly.pdbx_seq_one_letter_code
_entity_poly.pdbx_strand_id
1 'polypeptide(L)'
;MGGVLRVVSGSLGWCVTIRFPRPTKAGIPLAPSSHERGSFADQRRSHAYYRGFRSTPKKYTKLIHGALQLCSFLILLLGLKAVLDSHDLNVNAKTGKLEPTVNFYSVHSWIGLLAMSLFGIQWVGGFVTFFKPGASMEFRKAVMPAHRLLGTIIFVCSLSAALMGVAELSAWSMKCWLDDKVICTEMLIANLFAVILMGFAGTVLFLVAHPSWIRQPLPSDM
;
A
#
# COMPACT_ATOMS: atom_id res chain seq x y z
N MET A 1 -21.54 -32.20 44.29
CA MET A 1 -22.60 -32.12 43.26
C MET A 1 -22.00 -31.49 42.01
N GLY A 2 -21.83 -32.25 40.92
CA GLY A 2 -21.22 -31.76 39.68
C GLY A 2 -22.29 -31.47 38.63
N GLY A 3 -22.29 -30.26 38.07
CA GLY A 3 -23.25 -29.86 37.03
C GLY A 3 -22.95 -30.55 35.70
N VAL A 4 -23.98 -31.10 35.07
CA VAL A 4 -23.94 -31.62 33.70
C VAL A 4 -24.76 -30.66 32.86
N LEU A 5 -24.11 -29.96 31.92
CA LEU A 5 -24.81 -29.15 30.93
C LEU A 5 -25.06 -30.04 29.70
N ARG A 6 -26.33 -30.33 29.40
CA ARG A 6 -26.73 -31.01 28.15
C ARG A 6 -27.21 -29.95 27.16
N VAL A 7 -26.51 -29.80 26.05
CA VAL A 7 -26.97 -28.99 24.92
C VAL A 7 -27.57 -29.94 23.89
N VAL A 8 -28.87 -29.80 23.63
CA VAL A 8 -29.59 -30.57 22.60
C VAL A 8 -29.84 -29.62 21.42
N SER A 9 -29.19 -29.87 20.28
CA SER A 9 -29.51 -29.20 19.01
C SER A 9 -30.41 -30.12 18.19
N GLY A 10 -31.50 -29.57 17.68
CA GLY A 10 -32.51 -30.31 16.92
C GLY A 10 -32.01 -30.88 15.59
N SER A 11 -32.66 -31.99 15.22
CA SER A 11 -32.79 -32.65 13.90
C SER A 11 -31.79 -33.71 13.44
N LEU A 12 -30.65 -33.97 14.07
CA LEU A 12 -29.80 -35.14 13.75
C LEU A 12 -29.16 -35.69 15.04
N GLY A 13 -29.67 -36.83 15.53
CA GLY A 13 -29.40 -37.38 16.86
C GLY A 13 -27.97 -37.91 17.10
N TRP A 14 -27.01 -37.00 17.29
CA TRP A 14 -25.69 -37.31 17.84
C TRP A 14 -25.54 -36.64 19.21
N CYS A 15 -25.35 -37.44 20.26
CA CYS A 15 -25.14 -36.96 21.62
C CYS A 15 -23.63 -36.94 21.93
N VAL A 16 -23.02 -35.74 21.96
CA VAL A 16 -21.63 -35.57 22.38
C VAL A 16 -21.61 -35.26 23.88
N THR A 17 -21.05 -36.19 24.68
CA THR A 17 -20.83 -35.97 26.11
C THR A 17 -19.44 -35.37 26.31
N ILE A 18 -19.36 -34.06 26.57
CA ILE A 18 -18.10 -33.41 26.96
C ILE A 18 -17.97 -33.48 28.48
N ARG A 19 -16.95 -34.20 28.97
CA ARG A 19 -16.63 -34.30 30.40
C ARG A 19 -15.48 -33.34 30.70
N PHE A 20 -15.74 -32.28 31.46
CA PHE A 20 -14.69 -31.40 31.95
C PHE A 20 -13.98 -32.05 33.16
N PRO A 21 -12.65 -32.23 33.13
CA PRO A 21 -11.92 -32.67 34.31
C PRO A 21 -11.90 -31.57 35.37
N ARG A 22 -12.05 -31.95 36.65
CA ARG A 22 -11.88 -31.03 37.78
C ARG A 22 -10.40 -30.66 37.94
N PRO A 23 -10.08 -29.44 38.39
CA PRO A 23 -8.71 -29.09 38.71
C PRO A 23 -8.30 -29.79 40.01
N THR A 24 -7.41 -30.78 39.92
CA THR A 24 -6.69 -31.33 41.07
C THR A 24 -5.53 -30.41 41.41
N LYS A 25 -5.48 -29.94 42.66
CA LYS A 25 -4.32 -29.24 43.22
C LYS A 25 -3.10 -30.17 43.26
N ALA A 26 -1.91 -29.57 43.11
CA ALA A 26 -0.56 -30.11 43.26
C ALA A 26 0.04 -30.81 42.02
N GLY A 27 1.03 -30.14 41.41
CA GLY A 27 1.88 -30.66 40.33
C GLY A 27 2.85 -29.58 39.85
N ILE A 28 4.12 -29.77 40.17
CA ILE A 28 5.29 -28.92 39.84
C ILE A 28 5.35 -28.65 38.32
N PRO A 29 5.66 -27.42 37.84
CA PRO A 29 5.75 -27.16 36.40
C PRO A 29 7.00 -27.84 35.84
N LEU A 30 6.81 -28.96 35.14
CA LEU A 30 7.84 -29.58 34.31
C LEU A 30 8.14 -28.61 33.16
N ALA A 31 9.37 -28.12 33.13
CA ALA A 31 9.89 -27.31 32.04
C ALA A 31 9.81 -28.11 30.72
N PRO A 32 9.42 -27.48 29.59
CA PRO A 32 9.37 -28.15 28.30
C PRO A 32 10.76 -28.64 27.88
N SER A 33 10.82 -29.81 27.23
CA SER A 33 12.05 -30.48 26.82
C SER A 33 12.87 -29.64 25.82
N SER A 34 14.19 -29.85 25.81
CA SER A 34 15.17 -29.08 25.02
C SER A 34 14.95 -29.15 23.50
N HIS A 35 14.27 -30.19 23.00
CA HIS A 35 14.04 -30.39 21.57
C HIS A 35 12.94 -29.47 20.99
N GLU A 36 11.91 -29.14 21.75
CA GLU A 36 10.83 -28.26 21.27
C GLU A 36 11.21 -26.76 21.33
N ARG A 37 12.16 -26.40 22.19
CA ARG A 37 12.75 -25.04 22.22
C ARG A 37 13.61 -24.74 21.00
N GLY A 38 14.11 -25.76 20.30
CA GLY A 38 14.89 -25.60 19.07
C GLY A 38 14.04 -25.10 17.89
N SER A 39 12.88 -25.72 17.65
CA SER A 39 12.07 -25.46 16.45
C SER A 39 11.44 -24.05 16.45
N PHE A 40 10.97 -23.56 17.60
CA PHE A 40 10.44 -22.19 17.75
C PHE A 40 11.51 -21.09 17.85
N ALA A 41 12.76 -21.44 18.13
CA ALA A 41 13.89 -20.52 18.10
C ALA A 41 14.53 -20.44 16.70
N ASP A 42 14.39 -21.50 15.90
CA ASP A 42 14.97 -21.58 14.56
C ASP A 42 14.12 -20.86 13.49
N GLN A 43 12.78 -20.91 13.60
CA GLN A 43 11.89 -20.11 12.75
C GLN A 43 12.05 -18.58 12.94
N ARG A 44 12.68 -18.15 14.05
CA ARG A 44 12.93 -16.73 14.33
C ARG A 44 14.19 -16.19 13.64
N ARG A 45 15.12 -17.07 13.25
CA ARG A 45 16.41 -16.70 12.66
C ARG A 45 16.39 -16.66 11.13
N SER A 46 15.51 -17.41 10.47
CA SER A 46 15.36 -17.39 9.02
C SER A 46 14.79 -16.08 8.47
N HIS A 47 13.94 -15.38 9.23
CA HIS A 47 13.39 -14.07 8.84
C HIS A 47 14.38 -12.91 8.87
N ALA A 48 15.59 -13.09 9.42
CA ALA A 48 16.62 -12.05 9.44
C ALA A 48 17.27 -11.85 8.05
N TYR A 49 17.23 -12.87 7.18
CA TYR A 49 17.81 -12.82 5.83
C TYR A 49 16.93 -12.10 4.79
N TYR A 50 15.65 -11.88 5.08
CA TYR A 50 14.68 -11.33 4.11
C TYR A 50 14.56 -9.78 4.14
N ARG A 51 15.65 -9.05 4.36
CA ARG A 51 15.58 -7.58 4.57
C ARG A 51 16.73 -6.81 3.91
N GLY A 52 16.62 -6.62 2.60
CA GLY A 52 17.63 -6.04 1.70
C GLY A 52 18.20 -4.65 2.04
N PHE A 53 17.70 -3.90 3.03
CA PHE A 53 18.22 -2.55 3.36
C PHE A 53 18.21 -2.19 4.86
N ARG A 54 18.12 -3.15 5.79
CA ARG A 54 18.08 -2.83 7.23
C ARG A 54 19.45 -2.42 7.80
N SER A 55 20.54 -2.82 7.14
CA SER A 55 21.93 -2.57 7.56
C SER A 55 22.53 -1.28 6.97
N THR A 56 21.81 -0.56 6.11
CA THR A 56 22.33 0.63 5.44
C THR A 56 22.33 1.86 6.36
N PRO A 57 23.39 2.69 6.34
CA PRO A 57 23.40 3.96 7.08
C PRO A 57 22.24 4.87 6.67
N LYS A 58 21.61 5.53 7.66
CA LYS A 58 20.39 6.35 7.47
C LYS A 58 20.55 7.44 6.42
N LYS A 59 21.78 7.95 6.22
CA LYS A 59 22.09 8.96 5.19
C LYS A 59 21.79 8.44 3.79
N TYR A 60 22.23 7.22 3.45
CA TYR A 60 22.00 6.62 2.14
C TYR A 60 20.54 6.24 1.94
N THR A 61 19.86 5.67 2.95
CA THR A 61 18.43 5.37 2.84
C THR A 61 17.60 6.62 2.60
N LYS A 62 17.92 7.75 3.25
CA LYS A 62 17.28 9.04 3.00
C LYS A 62 17.56 9.58 1.60
N LEU A 63 18.81 9.45 1.12
CA LEU A 63 19.19 9.89 -0.22
C LEU A 63 18.46 9.09 -1.29
N ILE A 64 18.46 7.76 -1.18
CA ILE A 64 17.76 6.86 -2.11
C ILE A 64 16.25 7.15 -2.09
N HIS A 65 15.64 7.30 -0.90
CA HIS A 65 14.23 7.66 -0.79
C HIS A 65 13.94 9.01 -1.48
N GLY A 66 14.70 10.06 -1.17
CA GLY A 66 14.52 11.37 -1.78
C GLY A 66 14.68 11.37 -3.30
N ALA A 67 15.69 10.65 -3.81
CA ALA A 67 15.97 10.52 -5.23
C ALA A 67 14.87 9.74 -5.97
N LEU A 68 14.44 8.59 -5.43
CA LEU A 68 13.34 7.81 -6.02
C LEU A 68 12.04 8.63 -6.07
N GLN A 69 11.74 9.39 -5.02
CA GLN A 69 10.55 10.25 -5.01
C GLN A 69 10.65 11.42 -6.00
N LEU A 70 11.84 11.98 -6.19
CA LEU A 70 12.07 13.01 -7.21
C LEU A 70 11.85 12.45 -8.62
N CYS A 71 12.44 11.30 -8.94
CA CYS A 71 12.25 10.65 -10.23
C CYS A 71 10.77 10.35 -10.50
N SER A 72 10.05 9.80 -9.51
CA SER A 72 8.61 9.56 -9.62
C SER A 72 7.82 10.84 -9.87
N PHE A 73 8.17 11.94 -9.19
CA PHE A 73 7.51 13.23 -9.37
C PHE A 73 7.76 13.81 -10.77
N LEU A 74 8.98 13.69 -11.31
CA LEU A 74 9.27 14.13 -12.68
C LEU A 74 8.48 13.32 -13.72
N ILE A 75 8.37 12.00 -13.55
CA ILE A 75 7.55 11.15 -14.43
C ILE A 75 6.08 11.58 -14.35
N LEU A 76 5.58 11.90 -13.16
CA LEU A 76 4.21 12.38 -12.96
C LEU A 76 3.95 13.71 -13.70
N LEU A 77 4.90 14.66 -13.65
CA LEU A 77 4.81 15.93 -14.39
C LEU A 77 4.80 15.73 -15.91
N LEU A 78 5.66 14.83 -16.41
CA LEU A 78 5.68 14.47 -17.83
C LEU A 78 4.37 13.81 -18.26
N GLY A 79 3.80 12.93 -17.43
CA GLY A 79 2.50 12.30 -17.67
C GLY A 79 1.37 13.32 -17.72
N LEU A 80 1.33 14.29 -16.79
CA LEU A 80 0.34 15.37 -16.84
C LEU A 80 0.48 16.18 -18.11
N LYS A 81 1.71 16.58 -18.48
CA LYS A 81 1.95 17.35 -19.69
C LYS A 81 1.50 16.59 -20.93
N ALA A 82 1.78 15.29 -21.00
CA ALA A 82 1.36 14.45 -22.10
C ALA A 82 -0.18 14.37 -22.23
N VAL A 83 -0.92 14.30 -21.10
CA VAL A 83 -2.39 14.29 -21.13
C VAL A 83 -2.94 15.64 -21.57
N LEU A 84 -2.40 16.75 -21.05
CA LEU A 84 -2.81 18.10 -21.47
C LEU A 84 -2.55 18.32 -22.97
N ASP A 85 -1.38 17.91 -23.46
CA ASP A 85 -1.06 18.00 -24.88
C ASP A 85 -1.97 17.11 -25.73
N SER A 86 -2.30 15.91 -25.26
CA SER A 86 -3.24 15.02 -25.96
C SER A 86 -4.63 15.62 -26.07
N HIS A 87 -5.10 16.34 -25.04
CA HIS A 87 -6.39 17.02 -25.07
C HIS A 87 -6.36 18.27 -25.95
N ASP A 88 -5.33 19.11 -25.82
CA ASP A 88 -5.23 20.39 -26.53
C ASP A 88 -4.91 20.20 -28.02
N LEU A 89 -4.13 19.16 -28.36
CA LEU A 89 -3.72 18.82 -29.72
C LEU A 89 -4.56 17.70 -30.35
N ASN A 90 -5.74 17.40 -29.77
CA ASN A 90 -6.61 16.36 -30.30
C ASN A 90 -7.10 16.72 -31.71
N VAL A 91 -6.91 15.80 -32.66
CA VAL A 91 -7.39 15.94 -34.04
C VAL A 91 -8.46 14.89 -34.29
N ASN A 92 -9.63 15.33 -34.74
CA ASN A 92 -10.71 14.44 -35.08
C ASN A 92 -10.35 13.62 -36.33
N ALA A 93 -10.25 12.30 -36.18
CA ALA A 93 -9.85 11.40 -37.25
C ALA A 93 -10.78 11.42 -38.48
N LYS A 94 -12.04 11.86 -38.34
CA LYS A 94 -13.01 11.92 -39.44
C LYS A 94 -12.96 13.25 -40.20
N THR A 95 -12.71 14.36 -39.50
CA THR A 95 -12.74 15.70 -40.09
C THR A 95 -11.35 16.28 -40.35
N GLY A 96 -10.30 15.69 -39.77
CA GLY A 96 -8.92 16.17 -39.85
C GLY A 96 -8.68 17.51 -39.16
N LYS A 97 -9.66 18.02 -38.39
CA LYS A 97 -9.59 19.32 -37.72
C LYS A 97 -9.22 19.15 -36.25
N LEU A 98 -8.58 20.17 -35.70
CA LEU A 98 -8.31 20.28 -34.28
C LEU A 98 -9.64 20.37 -33.52
N GLU A 99 -9.83 19.46 -32.56
CA GLU A 99 -11.02 19.38 -31.71
C GLU A 99 -10.57 19.19 -30.26
N PRO A 100 -10.18 20.27 -29.56
CA PRO A 100 -9.64 20.18 -28.22
C PRO A 100 -10.63 19.56 -27.23
N THR A 101 -10.14 18.63 -26.42
CA THR A 101 -10.92 18.04 -25.33
C THR A 101 -10.87 18.96 -24.11
N VAL A 102 -11.98 19.11 -23.40
CA VAL A 102 -12.03 19.92 -22.18
C VAL A 102 -11.09 19.30 -21.13
N ASN A 103 -10.26 20.13 -20.49
CA ASN A 103 -9.37 19.69 -19.43
C ASN A 103 -10.08 19.67 -18.06
N PHE A 104 -9.62 18.78 -17.17
CA PHE A 104 -10.04 18.71 -15.75
C PHE A 104 -11.54 18.54 -15.47
N TYR A 105 -12.28 17.81 -16.32
CA TYR A 105 -13.72 17.59 -16.13
C TYR A 105 -14.07 16.36 -15.27
N SER A 106 -13.13 15.40 -15.13
CA SER A 106 -13.41 14.13 -14.44
C SER A 106 -12.90 14.12 -12.99
N VAL A 107 -13.53 13.33 -12.12
CA VAL A 107 -13.06 13.15 -10.73
C VAL A 107 -11.66 12.55 -10.69
N HIS A 108 -11.31 11.68 -11.65
CA HIS A 108 -9.95 11.19 -11.84
C HIS A 108 -8.93 12.34 -11.90
N SER A 109 -9.20 13.35 -12.73
CA SER A 109 -8.30 14.50 -12.91
C SER A 109 -8.18 15.38 -11.66
N TRP A 110 -9.27 15.57 -10.90
CA TRP A 110 -9.26 16.35 -9.66
C TRP A 110 -8.48 15.64 -8.54
N ILE A 111 -8.71 14.35 -8.34
CA ILE A 111 -7.97 13.55 -7.36
C ILE A 111 -6.49 13.42 -7.77
N GLY A 112 -6.21 13.25 -9.06
CA GLY A 112 -4.85 13.23 -9.60
C GLY A 112 -4.10 14.54 -9.35
N LEU A 113 -4.74 15.68 -9.61
CA LEU A 113 -4.15 17.01 -9.37
C LEU A 113 -3.90 17.27 -7.88
N LEU A 114 -4.84 16.88 -7.02
CA LEU A 114 -4.67 16.94 -5.56
C LEU A 114 -3.49 16.08 -5.10
N ALA A 115 -3.41 14.82 -5.56
CA ALA A 115 -2.34 13.90 -5.21
C ALA A 115 -0.97 14.44 -5.64
N MET A 116 -0.87 14.95 -6.87
CA MET A 116 0.37 15.54 -7.40
C MET A 116 0.80 16.78 -6.63
N SER A 117 -0.15 17.68 -6.29
CA SER A 117 0.13 18.89 -5.53
C SER A 117 0.64 18.56 -4.11
N LEU A 118 -0.04 17.62 -3.44
CA LEU A 118 0.38 17.12 -2.13
C LEU A 118 1.73 16.41 -2.19
N PHE A 119 2.01 15.64 -3.25
CA PHE A 119 3.31 15.02 -3.48
C PHE A 119 4.42 16.07 -3.53
N GLY A 120 4.24 17.13 -4.33
CA GLY A 120 5.22 18.21 -4.44
C GLY A 120 5.50 18.88 -3.09
N ILE A 121 4.45 19.27 -2.36
CA ILE A 121 4.56 19.87 -1.01
C ILE A 121 5.28 18.92 -0.05
N GLN A 122 4.90 17.64 -0.06
CA GLN A 122 5.49 16.60 0.78
C GLN A 122 6.98 16.38 0.47
N TRP A 123 7.37 16.40 -0.81
CA TRP A 123 8.76 16.23 -1.22
C TRP A 123 9.62 17.42 -0.82
N VAL A 124 9.18 18.65 -1.12
CA VAL A 124 9.90 19.88 -0.73
C VAL A 124 10.00 19.98 0.78
N GLY A 125 8.89 19.78 1.50
CA GLY A 125 8.86 19.77 2.96
C GLY A 125 9.77 18.71 3.55
N GLY A 126 9.78 17.49 2.99
CA GLY A 126 10.68 16.42 3.40
C GLY A 126 12.16 16.75 3.16
N PHE A 127 12.48 17.36 2.02
CA PHE A 127 13.83 17.78 1.66
C PHE A 127 14.35 18.85 2.64
N VAL A 128 13.59 19.93 2.84
CA VAL A 128 13.96 21.05 3.72
C VAL A 128 14.09 20.60 5.19
N THR A 129 13.23 19.69 5.65
CA THR A 129 13.24 19.27 7.07
C THR A 129 14.27 18.19 7.38
N PHE A 130 14.43 17.18 6.52
CA PHE A 130 15.20 15.97 6.82
C PHE A 130 16.58 15.88 6.15
N PHE A 131 16.87 16.73 5.15
CA PHE A 131 18.17 16.84 4.48
C PHE A 131 19.02 17.97 5.09
N LYS A 132 20.36 17.89 5.06
CA LYS A 132 21.24 18.87 5.74
C LYS A 132 21.32 20.20 4.97
N PRO A 133 21.44 21.38 5.63
CA PRO A 133 21.58 21.58 7.10
C PRO A 133 20.29 21.26 7.89
N GLY A 134 19.13 21.43 7.26
CA GLY A 134 17.82 20.96 7.73
C GLY A 134 17.32 21.58 9.03
N ALA A 135 16.09 21.24 9.41
CA ALA A 135 15.45 21.80 10.60
C ALA A 135 16.03 21.28 11.93
N SER A 136 15.70 21.95 13.05
CA SER A 136 16.08 21.51 14.39
C SER A 136 15.57 20.09 14.71
N MET A 137 16.23 19.40 15.63
CA MET A 137 15.84 18.04 15.99
C MET A 137 14.41 17.96 16.53
N GLU A 138 13.98 18.97 17.30
CA GLU A 138 12.64 19.05 17.86
C GLU A 138 11.58 19.24 16.76
N PHE A 139 11.85 20.10 15.77
CA PHE A 139 10.95 20.27 14.64
C PHE A 139 10.83 19.00 13.80
N ARG A 140 11.94 18.29 13.57
CA ARG A 140 11.93 17.01 12.85
C ARG A 140 11.07 15.95 13.55
N LYS A 141 11.13 15.87 14.89
CA LYS A 141 10.29 14.94 15.67
C LYS A 141 8.81 15.31 15.55
N ALA A 142 8.47 16.59 15.60
CA ALA A 142 7.10 17.08 15.49
C ALA A 142 6.48 16.83 14.11
N VAL A 143 7.24 17.03 13.03
CA VAL A 143 6.75 16.88 11.64
C VAL A 143 6.75 15.42 11.16
N MET A 144 7.60 14.54 11.71
CA MET A 144 7.69 13.13 11.33
C MET A 144 6.35 12.35 11.28
N PRO A 145 5.43 12.45 12.27
CA PRO A 145 4.12 11.80 12.17
C PRO A 145 3.28 12.34 11.02
N ALA A 146 3.25 13.67 10.83
CA ALA A 146 2.51 14.30 9.73
C ALA A 146 3.08 13.88 8.36
N HIS A 147 4.41 13.88 8.21
CA HIS A 147 5.08 13.41 6.99
C HIS A 147 4.69 11.96 6.67
N ARG A 148 4.68 11.05 7.65
CA ARG A 148 4.27 9.66 7.42
C ARG A 148 2.81 9.55 7.01
N LEU A 149 1.91 10.25 7.71
CA LEU A 149 0.47 10.23 7.41
C LEU A 149 0.19 10.78 6.01
N LEU A 150 0.72 11.96 5.69
CA LEU A 150 0.56 12.57 4.37
C LEU A 150 1.12 11.69 3.26
N GLY A 151 2.27 11.04 3.47
CA GLY A 151 2.82 10.07 2.53
C GLY A 151 1.86 8.91 2.22
N THR A 152 1.21 8.37 3.26
CA THR A 152 0.20 7.31 3.07
C THR A 152 -1.05 7.82 2.34
N ILE A 153 -1.55 9.03 2.69
CA ILE A 153 -2.70 9.63 2.02
C ILE A 153 -2.40 9.85 0.53
N ILE A 154 -1.25 10.43 0.20
CA ILE A 154 -0.82 10.64 -1.20
C ILE A 154 -0.76 9.32 -1.97
N PHE A 155 -0.23 8.27 -1.34
CA PHE A 155 -0.16 6.94 -1.95
C PHE A 155 -1.57 6.38 -2.27
N VAL A 156 -2.51 6.48 -1.33
CA VAL A 156 -3.90 6.04 -1.52
C VAL A 156 -4.59 6.88 -2.59
N CYS A 157 -4.47 8.20 -2.56
CA CYS A 157 -5.03 9.08 -3.59
C CYS A 157 -4.46 8.77 -4.99
N SER A 158 -3.15 8.47 -5.08
CA SER A 158 -2.51 8.10 -6.33
C SER A 158 -3.01 6.76 -6.87
N LEU A 159 -3.23 5.77 -5.99
CA LEU A 159 -3.86 4.49 -6.35
C LEU A 159 -5.28 4.71 -6.86
N SER A 160 -6.10 5.48 -6.13
CA SER A 160 -7.48 5.79 -6.54
C SER A 160 -7.49 6.51 -7.89
N ALA A 161 -6.61 7.49 -8.10
CA ALA A 161 -6.47 8.15 -9.40
C ALA A 161 -6.10 7.14 -10.50
N ALA A 162 -5.10 6.29 -10.30
CA ALA A 162 -4.71 5.29 -11.29
C ALA A 162 -5.86 4.32 -11.64
N LEU A 163 -6.60 3.82 -10.66
CA LEU A 163 -7.74 2.92 -10.88
C LEU A 163 -8.89 3.62 -11.64
N MET A 164 -9.21 4.86 -11.27
CA MET A 164 -10.20 5.65 -12.01
C MET A 164 -9.75 5.92 -13.45
N GLY A 165 -8.46 6.19 -13.68
CA GLY A 165 -7.91 6.41 -15.01
C GLY A 165 -7.99 5.17 -15.90
N VAL A 166 -7.71 3.98 -15.34
CA VAL A 166 -7.89 2.70 -16.07
C VAL A 166 -9.36 2.45 -16.39
N ALA A 167 -10.26 2.76 -15.46
CA ALA A 167 -11.71 2.62 -15.66
C ALA A 167 -12.23 3.60 -16.73
N GLU A 168 -11.80 4.86 -16.70
CA GLU A 168 -12.12 5.86 -17.73
C GLU A 168 -11.58 5.41 -19.09
N LEU A 169 -10.30 5.02 -19.18
CA LEU A 169 -9.72 4.54 -20.44
C LEU A 169 -10.51 3.37 -21.03
N SER A 170 -10.89 2.40 -20.20
CA SER A 170 -11.70 1.25 -20.63
C SER A 170 -13.08 1.69 -21.11
N ALA A 171 -13.73 2.62 -20.41
CA ALA A 171 -15.08 3.09 -20.74
C ALA A 171 -15.14 3.90 -22.03
N TRP A 172 -14.14 4.77 -22.27
CA TRP A 172 -14.16 5.70 -23.40
C TRP A 172 -13.51 5.15 -24.66
N SER A 173 -12.46 4.34 -24.53
CA SER A 173 -11.65 3.87 -25.67
C SER A 173 -12.00 2.46 -26.13
N MET A 174 -12.62 1.61 -25.29
CA MET A 174 -12.92 0.22 -25.63
C MET A 174 -14.44 0.01 -25.74
N LYS A 175 -14.96 -0.13 -26.97
CA LYS A 175 -16.42 -0.14 -27.24
C LYS A 175 -17.07 -1.52 -27.39
N CYS A 176 -16.30 -2.60 -27.41
CA CYS A 176 -16.85 -3.94 -27.63
C CYS A 176 -17.84 -4.44 -26.58
N TRP A 177 -17.80 -3.90 -25.36
CA TRP A 177 -18.83 -4.21 -24.36
C TRP A 177 -20.19 -3.59 -24.73
N LEU A 178 -20.19 -2.49 -25.50
CA LEU A 178 -21.38 -1.82 -25.99
C LEU A 178 -21.85 -2.43 -27.32
N ASP A 179 -20.92 -2.65 -28.25
CA ASP A 179 -21.23 -3.10 -29.61
C ASP A 179 -21.56 -4.61 -29.64
N ASP A 180 -20.69 -5.43 -29.06
CA ASP A 180 -20.74 -6.89 -29.15
C ASP A 180 -21.16 -7.58 -27.84
N LYS A 181 -21.30 -6.82 -26.75
CA LYS A 181 -21.60 -7.32 -25.38
C LYS A 181 -20.61 -8.38 -24.88
N VAL A 182 -19.37 -8.31 -25.34
CA VAL A 182 -18.26 -9.19 -24.94
C VAL A 182 -17.16 -8.42 -24.23
N ILE A 183 -16.32 -9.15 -23.51
CA ILE A 183 -15.09 -8.61 -22.93
C ILE A 183 -13.98 -8.74 -23.98
N CYS A 184 -13.48 -7.61 -24.49
CA CYS A 184 -12.29 -7.60 -25.32
C CYS A 184 -11.03 -7.98 -24.54
N THR A 185 -10.03 -8.46 -25.28
CA THR A 185 -8.69 -8.75 -24.73
C THR A 185 -8.07 -7.50 -24.10
N GLU A 186 -8.21 -6.32 -24.70
CA GLU A 186 -7.70 -5.05 -24.20
C GLU A 186 -8.31 -4.70 -22.83
N MET A 187 -9.64 -4.87 -22.71
CA MET A 187 -10.35 -4.61 -21.46
C MET A 187 -9.99 -5.63 -20.37
N LEU A 188 -9.80 -6.90 -20.76
CA LEU A 188 -9.32 -7.94 -19.86
C LEU A 188 -7.92 -7.61 -19.32
N ILE A 189 -7.00 -7.16 -20.18
CA ILE A 189 -5.64 -6.76 -19.78
C ILE A 189 -5.69 -5.54 -18.84
N ALA A 190 -6.51 -4.53 -19.16
CA ALA A 190 -6.67 -3.34 -18.31
C ALA A 190 -7.20 -3.69 -16.91
N ASN A 191 -8.23 -4.55 -16.83
CA ASN A 191 -8.77 -5.02 -15.56
C ASN A 191 -7.76 -5.84 -14.76
N LEU A 192 -7.03 -6.74 -15.42
CA LEU A 192 -5.98 -7.53 -14.76
C LEU A 192 -4.87 -6.63 -14.20
N PHE A 193 -4.45 -5.62 -14.97
CA PHE A 193 -3.49 -4.63 -14.52
C PHE A 193 -3.98 -3.87 -13.27
N ALA A 194 -5.25 -3.44 -13.25
CA ALA A 194 -5.85 -2.78 -12.10
C ALA A 194 -5.86 -3.67 -10.84
N VAL A 195 -6.19 -4.95 -10.98
CA VAL A 195 -6.18 -5.92 -9.87
C VAL A 195 -4.76 -6.14 -9.34
N ILE A 196 -3.77 -6.27 -10.23
CA ILE A 196 -2.36 -6.39 -9.84
C ILE A 196 -1.90 -5.13 -9.10
N LEU A 197 -2.28 -3.95 -9.58
CA LEU A 197 -1.96 -2.67 -8.94
C LEU A 197 -2.56 -2.57 -7.53
N MET A 198 -3.81 -3.02 -7.35
CA MET A 198 -4.44 -3.11 -6.02
C MET A 198 -3.69 -4.08 -5.09
N GLY A 199 -3.30 -5.26 -5.58
CA GLY A 199 -2.55 -6.24 -4.80
C GLY A 199 -1.17 -5.72 -4.38
N PHE A 200 -0.48 -5.01 -5.28
CA PHE A 200 0.78 -4.32 -4.98
C PHE A 200 0.58 -3.25 -3.90
N ALA A 201 -0.41 -2.37 -4.05
CA ALA A 201 -0.67 -1.31 -3.10
C ALA A 201 -1.10 -1.84 -1.72
N GLY A 202 -1.92 -2.89 -1.68
CA GLY A 202 -2.29 -3.58 -0.44
C GLY A 202 -1.08 -4.14 0.29
N THR A 203 -0.14 -4.74 -0.45
CA THR A 203 1.12 -5.24 0.10
C THR A 203 1.98 -4.10 0.67
N VAL A 204 2.11 -2.99 -0.05
CA VAL A 204 2.85 -1.80 0.42
C VAL A 204 2.23 -1.22 1.70
N LEU A 205 0.90 -1.05 1.73
CA LEU A 205 0.20 -0.53 2.90
C LEU A 205 0.34 -1.46 4.11
N PHE A 206 0.25 -2.78 3.91
CA PHE A 206 0.49 -3.77 4.95
C PHE A 206 1.92 -3.67 5.50
N LEU A 207 2.91 -3.55 4.61
CA LEU A 207 4.32 -3.38 5.00
C LEU A 207 4.54 -2.11 5.82
N VAL A 208 3.93 -0.99 5.43
CA VAL A 208 4.06 0.30 6.12
C VAL A 208 3.32 0.31 7.45
N ALA A 209 2.18 -0.36 7.55
CA ALA A 209 1.35 -0.40 8.76
C ALA A 209 1.91 -1.34 9.84
N HIS A 210 2.70 -2.36 9.48
CA HIS A 210 3.12 -3.39 10.43
C HIS A 210 4.22 -2.87 11.40
N PRO A 211 3.93 -2.71 12.71
CA PRO A 211 4.84 -2.04 13.65
C PRO A 211 6.16 -2.78 13.86
N SER A 212 6.16 -4.11 13.79
CA SER A 212 7.38 -4.93 13.95
C SER A 212 8.41 -4.73 12.83
N TRP A 213 8.06 -4.02 11.77
CA TRP A 213 8.91 -3.84 10.59
C TRP A 213 9.58 -2.48 10.50
N ILE A 214 9.20 -1.54 11.38
CA ILE A 214 9.84 -0.23 11.54
C ILE A 214 11.35 -0.40 11.78
N ARG A 215 12.17 0.38 11.07
CA ARG A 215 13.63 0.39 11.21
C ARG A 215 14.01 0.87 12.63
N GLN A 216 14.80 0.05 13.33
CA GLN A 216 15.36 0.43 14.62
C GLN A 216 16.57 1.36 14.42
N PRO A 217 16.85 2.30 15.33
CA PRO A 217 18.04 3.15 15.23
C PRO A 217 19.32 2.30 15.29
N LEU A 218 20.26 2.53 14.38
CA LEU A 218 21.60 1.94 14.46
C LEU A 218 22.50 2.80 15.36
N PRO A 219 23.55 2.24 15.99
CA PRO A 219 24.52 3.01 16.77
C PRO A 219 25.18 4.15 15.98
N SER A 220 25.30 4.01 14.66
CA SER A 220 25.82 5.04 13.75
C SER A 220 24.82 6.18 13.44
N ASP A 221 23.59 6.08 13.93
CA ASP A 221 22.54 7.10 13.79
C ASP A 221 22.38 7.97 15.06
N MET A 222 23.07 7.62 16.16
CA MET A 222 23.17 8.43 17.39
C MET A 222 24.24 9.51 17.21
#